data_AF-A0A7V8FRW6-F1
#
_entry.id   AF-A0A7V8FRW6-F1
#
_cell.length_a   1.000
_cell.length_b   1.000
_cell.length_c   1.000
_cell.angle_alpha   90.00
_cell.angle_beta   90.00
_cell.angle_gamma   90.00
#
_symmetry.space_group_name_H-M   'P 1'
#
loop_
_entity.id
_entity.type
_entity.pdbx_description
1 polymer ?
#
loop_
_entity_poly.entity_id
_entity_poly.type
_entity_poly.pdbx_seq_one_letter_code
_entity_poly.pdbx_strand_id
1 'polypeptide(L)'
;MSAIPISAQEDPTPDLSYASLREQAQALADGRITAVALLAQTLDRIARFEPALNALAVAALREAGAVIVGKSNVPLALADLQSYNVLHGRSNNPWNLDRTPGGSSGGSAAAVAAGYVALELGSDIGGSIRIPAHFTGIYGHKPSQGLVALGGTGVPSGRAADRDLSVAGPLARTAGDLSLALDLLLNRDPLARKAWRAQLPPARHTRLRDFRVLLIDRWPGTEPSLTELETLRRVEPVLRAAGATVLHPHDLPEGLLPDWVAQNRTYRSLLGSSLAQPPALSEAAQRRLADLAPDDRSA
;
A
#
# COMPACT_ATOMS: atom_id res chain seq x y z
N MET A 1 35.21 22.98 -46.65
CA MET A 1 34.08 23.16 -45.72
C MET A 1 34.28 22.20 -44.56
N SER A 2 34.64 22.74 -43.41
CA SER A 2 34.94 22.01 -42.18
C SER A 2 33.65 21.45 -41.58
N ALA A 3 33.65 20.16 -41.26
CA ALA A 3 32.64 19.57 -40.39
C ALA A 3 32.87 20.12 -38.97
N ILE A 4 31.82 20.70 -38.40
CA ILE A 4 31.78 21.15 -37.01
C ILE A 4 31.86 19.89 -36.12
N PRO A 5 32.85 19.75 -35.23
CA PRO A 5 32.83 18.70 -34.24
C PRO A 5 31.82 19.11 -33.16
N ILE A 6 30.74 18.33 -33.02
CA ILE A 6 29.90 18.40 -31.84
C ILE A 6 30.73 17.81 -30.70
N SER A 7 31.29 18.69 -29.89
CA SER A 7 31.93 18.36 -28.63
C SER A 7 30.93 17.63 -27.74
N ALA A 8 31.23 16.38 -27.41
CA ALA A 8 30.61 15.67 -26.31
C ALA A 8 31.05 16.34 -24.99
N GLN A 9 30.24 17.25 -24.51
CA GLN A 9 30.12 17.53 -23.08
C GLN A 9 28.64 17.30 -22.73
N GLU A 10 28.30 16.03 -22.50
CA GLU A 10 27.15 15.72 -21.66
C GLU A 10 27.52 16.20 -20.26
N ASP A 11 27.05 17.39 -19.91
CA ASP A 11 26.94 17.77 -18.51
C ASP A 11 26.07 16.69 -17.87
N PRO A 12 26.57 15.88 -16.91
CA PRO A 12 25.81 14.74 -16.42
C PRO A 12 24.56 15.28 -15.75
N THR A 13 23.41 15.12 -16.42
CA THR A 13 22.10 15.44 -15.83
C THR A 13 22.08 14.82 -14.45
N PRO A 14 21.91 15.62 -13.38
CA PRO A 14 22.02 15.11 -12.02
C PRO A 14 21.08 13.91 -11.84
N ASP A 15 21.57 12.83 -11.23
CA ASP A 15 20.75 11.67 -10.93
C ASP A 15 19.78 12.04 -9.80
N LEU A 16 18.53 12.32 -10.18
CA LEU A 16 17.46 12.68 -9.26
C LEU A 16 16.64 11.46 -8.85
N SER A 17 17.06 10.24 -9.19
CA SER A 17 16.31 9.02 -8.93
C SER A 17 16.12 8.70 -7.44
N TYR A 18 16.88 9.34 -6.55
CA TYR A 18 16.71 9.27 -5.09
C TYR A 18 16.24 10.58 -4.44
N ALA A 19 16.13 11.67 -5.23
CA ALA A 19 15.67 12.96 -4.76
C ALA A 19 14.17 12.92 -4.40
N SER A 20 13.74 13.83 -3.52
CA SER A 20 12.33 13.99 -3.14
C SER A 20 11.49 14.51 -4.30
N LEU A 21 10.17 14.28 -4.27
CA LEU A 21 9.24 14.83 -5.27
C LEU A 21 9.31 16.36 -5.38
N ARG A 22 9.60 17.06 -4.28
CA ARG A 22 9.80 18.52 -4.28
C ARG A 22 11.04 18.90 -5.09
N GLU A 23 12.16 18.23 -4.85
CA GLU A 23 13.40 18.49 -5.58
C GLU A 23 13.28 18.14 -7.06
N GLN A 24 12.59 17.05 -7.38
CA GLN A 24 12.25 16.66 -8.75
C GLN A 24 11.35 17.70 -9.43
N ALA A 25 10.27 18.13 -8.76
CA ALA A 25 9.36 19.16 -9.27
C ALA A 25 10.08 20.50 -9.50
N GLN A 26 10.95 20.89 -8.57
CA GLN A 26 11.78 22.09 -8.72
C GLN A 26 12.76 21.94 -9.89
N ALA A 27 13.38 20.77 -10.07
CA ALA A 27 14.28 20.52 -11.19
C ALA A 27 13.58 20.59 -12.54
N LEU A 28 12.34 20.12 -12.62
CA LEU A 28 11.49 20.27 -13.80
C LEU A 28 11.14 21.74 -14.05
N ALA A 29 10.75 22.47 -12.99
CA ALA A 29 10.39 23.89 -13.09
C ALA A 29 11.57 24.77 -13.52
N ASP A 30 12.78 24.45 -13.04
CA ASP A 30 14.01 25.18 -13.35
C ASP A 30 14.63 24.77 -14.70
N GLY A 31 14.06 23.76 -15.39
CA GLY A 31 14.63 23.22 -16.63
C GLY A 31 15.93 22.44 -16.46
N ARG A 32 16.32 22.10 -15.23
CA ARG A 32 17.52 21.31 -14.90
C ARG A 32 17.40 19.84 -15.33
N ILE A 33 16.17 19.37 -15.53
CA ILE A 33 15.87 18.06 -16.12
C ILE A 33 14.56 18.17 -16.90
N THR A 34 14.42 17.39 -17.97
CA THR A 34 13.13 17.27 -18.67
C THR A 34 12.26 16.20 -18.02
N ALA A 35 10.94 16.29 -18.19
CA ALA A 35 10.02 15.24 -17.72
C ALA A 35 10.37 13.86 -18.31
N VAL A 36 10.84 13.83 -19.56
CA VAL A 36 11.26 12.60 -20.24
C VAL A 36 12.55 12.04 -19.62
N ALA A 37 13.55 12.90 -19.37
CA ALA A 37 14.81 12.47 -18.76
C ALA A 37 14.60 11.99 -17.29
N LEU A 38 13.75 12.66 -16.52
CA LEU A 38 13.40 12.23 -15.17
C LEU A 38 12.65 10.89 -15.17
N LEU A 39 11.72 10.72 -16.11
CA LEU A 39 11.03 9.45 -16.32
C LEU A 39 12.02 8.34 -16.70
N ALA A 40 12.98 8.61 -17.60
CA ALA A 40 14.01 7.65 -17.98
C ALA A 40 14.88 7.24 -16.77
N GLN A 41 15.38 8.19 -15.97
CA GLN A 41 16.13 7.89 -14.74
C GLN A 41 15.30 7.06 -13.75
N THR A 42 14.00 7.34 -13.64
CA THR A 42 13.10 6.61 -12.74
C THR A 42 12.84 5.19 -13.24
N LEU A 43 12.62 5.02 -14.54
CA LEU A 43 12.45 3.71 -15.19
C LEU A 43 13.73 2.89 -15.12
N ASP A 44 14.90 3.49 -15.36
CA ASP A 44 16.19 2.85 -15.19
C ASP A 44 16.41 2.42 -13.74
N ARG A 45 16.08 3.27 -12.76
CA ARG A 45 16.12 2.87 -11.36
C ARG A 45 15.18 1.69 -11.11
N ILE A 46 13.94 1.72 -11.60
CA ILE A 46 12.99 0.61 -11.46
C ILE A 46 13.56 -0.67 -12.09
N ALA A 47 14.15 -0.57 -13.29
CA ALA A 47 14.74 -1.69 -14.03
C ALA A 47 16.02 -2.23 -13.37
N ARG A 48 16.84 -1.37 -12.76
CA ARG A 48 18.03 -1.76 -11.97
C ARG A 48 17.66 -2.64 -10.77
N PHE A 49 16.45 -2.50 -10.23
CA PHE A 49 15.92 -3.34 -9.17
C PHE A 49 15.22 -4.63 -9.69
N GLU A 50 15.69 -5.16 -10.82
CA GLU A 50 15.29 -6.40 -11.52
C GLU A 50 13.91 -6.38 -12.20
N PRO A 51 13.83 -6.27 -13.55
CA PRO A 51 12.56 -6.27 -14.28
C PRO A 51 11.79 -7.59 -14.18
N ALA A 52 12.50 -8.70 -13.93
CA ALA A 52 11.95 -10.03 -13.69
C ALA A 52 11.25 -10.17 -12.32
N LEU A 53 11.44 -9.20 -11.42
CA LEU A 53 10.87 -9.17 -10.06
C LEU A 53 9.80 -8.08 -9.89
N ASN A 54 9.30 -7.49 -10.98
CA ASN A 54 8.18 -6.55 -10.86
C ASN A 54 7.01 -7.22 -10.14
N ALA A 55 6.53 -6.58 -9.07
CA ALA A 55 5.35 -7.05 -8.37
C ALA A 55 4.22 -7.32 -9.36
N LEU A 56 3.50 -8.43 -9.18
CA LEU A 56 2.37 -8.81 -10.04
C LEU A 56 1.35 -7.67 -10.15
N ALA A 57 1.18 -6.90 -9.07
CA ALA A 57 0.33 -5.72 -9.04
C ALA A 57 0.81 -4.59 -9.98
N VAL A 58 2.12 -4.34 -10.07
CA VAL A 58 2.70 -3.34 -10.97
C VAL A 58 2.57 -3.80 -12.43
N ALA A 59 2.83 -5.09 -12.69
CA ALA A 59 2.64 -5.66 -14.02
C ALA A 59 1.18 -5.49 -14.51
N ALA A 60 0.21 -5.79 -13.65
CA ALA A 60 -1.21 -5.63 -13.96
C ALA A 60 -1.59 -4.18 -14.32
N LEU A 61 -1.06 -3.19 -13.60
CA LEU A 61 -1.30 -1.78 -13.91
C LEU A 61 -0.67 -1.37 -15.25
N ARG A 62 0.56 -1.82 -15.53
CA ARG A 62 1.23 -1.54 -16.80
C ARG A 62 0.50 -2.15 -17.99
N GLU A 63 0.02 -3.40 -17.86
CA GLU A 63 -0.81 -4.07 -18.87
C GLU A 63 -2.11 -3.29 -19.16
N ALA A 64 -2.67 -2.63 -18.14
CA ALA A 64 -3.85 -1.78 -18.27
C ALA A 64 -3.54 -0.38 -18.84
N GLY A 65 -2.28 -0.10 -19.20
CA GLY A 65 -1.85 1.18 -19.76
C GLY A 65 -1.50 2.26 -18.72
N ALA A 66 -1.36 1.90 -17.45
CA ALA A 66 -0.95 2.86 -16.43
C ALA A 66 0.53 3.27 -16.62
N VAL A 67 0.79 4.56 -16.43
CA VAL A 67 2.15 5.12 -16.41
C VAL A 67 2.68 5.11 -14.98
N ILE A 68 3.76 4.37 -14.74
CA ILE A 68 4.40 4.30 -13.42
C ILE A 68 5.38 5.47 -13.29
N VAL A 69 5.03 6.45 -12.46
CA VAL A 69 5.79 7.71 -12.32
C VAL A 69 6.89 7.65 -11.26
N GLY A 70 6.89 6.65 -10.38
CA GLY A 70 7.85 6.59 -9.28
C GLY A 70 7.58 5.51 -8.24
N LYS A 71 8.30 5.61 -7.12
CA LYS A 71 8.12 4.79 -5.91
C LYS A 71 7.88 5.74 -4.74
N SER A 72 6.84 5.48 -3.97
CA SER A 72 6.50 6.26 -2.79
C SER A 72 7.39 5.90 -1.60
N ASN A 73 7.55 6.86 -0.68
CA ASN A 73 8.38 6.69 0.51
C ASN A 73 7.63 5.90 1.60
N VAL A 74 8.37 5.08 2.36
CA VAL A 74 7.86 4.17 3.41
C VAL A 74 8.81 4.19 4.62
N PRO A 75 8.39 3.77 5.82
CA PRO A 75 9.32 3.58 6.92
C PRO A 75 10.30 2.46 6.66
N LEU A 76 11.43 2.49 7.39
CA LEU A 76 12.39 1.39 7.39
C LEU A 76 11.68 0.05 7.63
N ALA A 77 11.90 -0.91 6.74
CA ALA A 77 11.31 -2.25 6.79
C ALA A 77 9.77 -2.30 6.91
N LEU A 78 9.06 -1.22 6.54
CA LEU A 78 7.61 -1.08 6.71
C LEU A 78 7.14 -1.16 8.18
N ALA A 79 8.06 -0.96 9.13
CA ALA A 79 7.87 -1.32 10.54
C ALA A 79 7.37 -0.17 11.43
N ASP A 80 6.71 0.84 10.86
CA ASP A 80 6.19 1.99 11.60
C ASP A 80 4.86 2.51 10.99
N LEU A 81 4.06 3.20 11.81
CA LEU A 81 2.86 3.93 11.41
C LEU A 81 3.16 5.38 10.99
N GLN A 82 4.42 5.76 10.95
CA GLN A 82 4.95 6.99 10.37
C GLN A 82 5.86 6.64 9.20
N SER A 83 5.96 7.51 8.19
CA SER A 83 6.73 7.20 6.98
C SER A 83 8.01 8.02 6.89
N TYR A 84 9.07 7.53 7.55
CA TYR A 84 10.40 8.14 7.52
C TYR A 84 11.51 7.09 7.43
N ASN A 85 12.62 7.44 6.77
CA ASN A 85 13.83 6.64 6.77
C ASN A 85 15.06 7.53 6.50
N VAL A 86 16.26 6.98 6.68
CA VAL A 86 17.52 7.71 6.51
C VAL A 86 17.85 8.04 5.05
N LEU A 87 17.26 7.33 4.09
CA LEU A 87 17.58 7.45 2.67
C LEU A 87 16.81 8.59 1.99
N HIS A 88 15.53 8.71 2.32
CA HIS A 88 14.58 9.64 1.69
C HIS A 88 13.98 10.64 2.67
N GLY A 89 14.40 10.60 3.94
CA GLY A 89 13.87 11.45 4.99
C GLY A 89 12.41 11.12 5.33
N ARG A 90 11.69 12.16 5.79
CA ARG A 90 10.33 12.07 6.31
C ARG A 90 9.30 12.48 5.26
N SER A 91 8.29 11.64 5.06
CA SER A 91 7.05 12.04 4.36
C SER A 91 6.18 12.84 5.32
N ASN A 92 5.64 13.96 4.86
CA ASN A 92 4.77 14.82 5.66
C ASN A 92 3.32 14.74 5.15
N ASN A 93 2.36 15.05 6.02
CA ASN A 93 0.95 15.11 5.66
C ASN A 93 0.66 16.35 4.80
N PRO A 94 0.02 16.22 3.62
CA PRO A 94 -0.23 17.38 2.75
C PRO A 94 -1.20 18.40 3.35
N TRP A 95 -2.02 18.02 4.33
CA TRP A 95 -2.92 18.95 5.04
C TRP A 95 -2.19 19.77 6.12
N ASN A 96 -1.06 19.28 6.63
CA ASN A 96 -0.21 19.97 7.59
C ASN A 96 1.18 19.32 7.61
N LEU A 97 2.19 20.05 7.14
CA LEU A 97 3.54 19.51 6.95
C LEU A 97 4.28 19.17 8.25
N ASP A 98 3.78 19.59 9.41
CA ASP A 98 4.30 19.21 10.73
C ASP A 98 3.71 17.89 11.24
N ARG A 99 2.79 17.26 10.49
CA ARG A 99 2.11 16.03 10.88
C ARG A 99 2.53 14.86 10.01
N THR A 100 2.42 13.66 10.59
CA THR A 100 2.62 12.40 9.85
C THR A 100 1.46 12.15 8.87
N PRO A 101 1.75 11.66 7.64
CA PRO A 101 0.73 11.16 6.73
C PRO A 101 0.24 9.75 7.13
N GLY A 102 0.78 9.17 8.21
CA GLY A 102 0.57 7.78 8.59
C GLY A 102 1.61 6.85 7.95
N GLY A 103 1.35 5.56 8.03
CA GLY A 103 2.30 4.54 7.59
C GLY A 103 1.74 3.12 7.72
N SER A 104 2.38 2.13 7.10
CA SER A 104 3.65 2.27 6.36
C SER A 104 3.51 2.87 4.95
N SER A 105 2.31 2.88 4.35
CA SER A 105 2.06 3.47 3.01
C SER A 105 1.85 4.99 3.03
N GLY A 106 2.55 5.72 3.90
CA GLY A 106 2.31 7.15 4.11
C GLY A 106 2.77 8.03 2.95
N GLY A 107 3.87 7.67 2.26
CA GLY A 107 4.26 8.35 1.03
C GLY A 107 3.22 8.19 -0.07
N SER A 108 2.65 6.98 -0.23
CA SER A 108 1.58 6.71 -1.20
C SER A 108 0.34 7.55 -0.90
N ALA A 109 -0.12 7.55 0.35
CA ALA A 109 -1.31 8.30 0.72
C ALA A 109 -1.11 9.82 0.59
N ALA A 110 0.06 10.32 0.99
CA ALA A 110 0.42 11.72 0.80
C ALA A 110 0.44 12.12 -0.69
N ALA A 111 0.98 11.28 -1.58
CA ALA A 111 1.04 11.55 -3.01
C ALA A 111 -0.36 11.61 -3.66
N VAL A 112 -1.26 10.68 -3.30
CA VAL A 112 -2.66 10.69 -3.77
C VAL A 112 -3.41 11.90 -3.25
N ALA A 113 -3.27 12.21 -1.96
CA ALA A 113 -3.93 13.33 -1.30
C ALA A 113 -3.46 14.69 -1.85
N ALA A 114 -2.15 14.84 -2.12
CA ALA A 114 -1.58 16.04 -2.72
C ALA A 114 -1.88 16.20 -4.22
N GLY A 115 -2.49 15.20 -4.87
CA GLY A 115 -2.81 15.26 -6.29
C GLY A 115 -1.67 14.91 -7.24
N TYR A 116 -0.53 14.39 -6.74
CA TYR A 116 0.60 14.01 -7.57
C TYR A 116 0.30 12.78 -8.44
N VAL A 117 -0.53 11.89 -7.93
CA VAL A 117 -0.98 10.68 -8.63
C VAL A 117 -2.47 10.44 -8.38
N ALA A 118 -3.12 9.69 -9.28
CA ALA A 118 -4.54 9.35 -9.16
C ALA A 118 -4.77 8.08 -8.34
N LEU A 119 -3.81 7.15 -8.39
CA LEU A 119 -3.88 5.81 -7.79
C LEU A 119 -2.51 5.41 -7.25
N GLU A 120 -2.50 4.78 -6.09
CA GLU A 120 -1.32 4.17 -5.49
C GLU A 120 -1.62 2.75 -5.02
N LEU A 121 -0.57 1.96 -4.82
CA LEU A 121 -0.65 0.64 -4.21
C LEU A 121 0.06 0.67 -2.86
N GLY A 122 -0.56 0.11 -1.83
CA GLY A 122 0.02 -0.10 -0.52
C GLY A 122 -0.05 -1.56 -0.08
N SER A 123 0.58 -1.85 1.05
CA SER A 123 0.39 -3.10 1.78
C SER A 123 -0.19 -2.82 3.16
N ASP A 124 -0.92 -3.79 3.73
CA ASP A 124 -1.58 -3.67 5.03
C ASP A 124 -1.58 -5.02 5.74
N ILE A 125 -0.90 -5.06 6.88
CA ILE A 125 -0.95 -6.18 7.84
C ILE A 125 -1.66 -5.77 9.14
N GLY A 126 -1.49 -4.50 9.53
CA GLY A 126 -2.01 -3.94 10.78
C GLY A 126 -2.63 -2.55 10.63
N GLY A 127 -2.88 -2.09 9.41
CA GLY A 127 -3.44 -0.77 9.12
C GLY A 127 -2.69 0.02 8.06
N SER A 128 -1.62 -0.49 7.47
CA SER A 128 -0.71 0.29 6.62
C SER A 128 -1.29 0.83 5.30
N ILE A 129 -2.51 0.45 4.90
CA ILE A 129 -3.29 1.14 3.86
C ILE A 129 -4.28 2.10 4.51
N ARG A 130 -5.02 1.60 5.51
CA ARG A 130 -6.18 2.30 6.10
C ARG A 130 -5.80 3.50 6.96
N ILE A 131 -4.73 3.38 7.77
CA ILE A 131 -4.22 4.44 8.64
C ILE A 131 -3.75 5.63 7.83
N PRO A 132 -2.84 5.49 6.84
CA PRO A 132 -2.41 6.63 6.06
C PRO A 132 -3.53 7.21 5.18
N ALA A 133 -4.46 6.39 4.68
CA ALA A 133 -5.66 6.87 4.00
C ALA A 133 -6.53 7.75 4.93
N HIS A 134 -6.76 7.30 6.17
CA HIS A 134 -7.49 8.06 7.19
C HIS A 134 -6.79 9.39 7.51
N PHE A 135 -5.48 9.38 7.76
CA PHE A 135 -4.73 10.59 8.14
C PHE A 135 -4.63 11.62 7.01
N THR A 136 -4.70 11.18 5.75
CA THR A 136 -4.59 12.05 4.57
C THR A 136 -5.93 12.28 3.86
N GLY A 137 -7.05 11.81 4.42
CA GLY A 137 -8.39 12.10 3.91
C GLY A 137 -8.68 11.51 2.52
N ILE A 138 -8.13 10.33 2.22
CA ILE A 138 -8.37 9.61 0.96
C ILE A 138 -9.00 8.25 1.22
N TYR A 139 -9.36 7.53 0.15
CA TYR A 139 -9.86 6.17 0.24
C TYR A 139 -8.69 5.18 0.19
N GLY A 140 -8.74 4.16 1.04
CA GLY A 140 -7.79 3.05 1.04
C GLY A 140 -8.51 1.73 1.27
N HIS A 141 -8.27 0.74 0.40
CA HIS A 141 -8.93 -0.55 0.50
C HIS A 141 -7.93 -1.64 0.92
N LYS A 142 -8.18 -2.25 2.07
CA LYS A 142 -7.52 -3.50 2.50
C LYS A 142 -8.41 -4.68 2.07
N PRO A 143 -8.08 -5.40 0.99
CA PRO A 143 -8.92 -6.49 0.50
C PRO A 143 -8.93 -7.69 1.46
N SER A 144 -9.75 -8.69 1.13
CA SER A 144 -9.69 -10.02 1.74
C SER A 144 -8.31 -10.64 1.53
N GLN A 145 -7.79 -11.34 2.55
CA GLN A 145 -6.50 -12.02 2.44
C GLN A 145 -6.52 -13.05 1.31
N GLY A 146 -5.44 -13.10 0.52
CA GLY A 146 -5.31 -13.98 -0.65
C GLY A 146 -6.02 -13.51 -1.92
N LEU A 147 -6.75 -12.38 -1.89
CA LEU A 147 -7.45 -11.87 -3.07
C LEU A 147 -6.50 -11.19 -4.07
N VAL A 148 -5.52 -10.44 -3.56
CA VAL A 148 -4.46 -9.79 -4.34
C VAL A 148 -3.15 -10.52 -4.06
N ALA A 149 -2.47 -10.97 -5.11
CA ALA A 149 -1.22 -11.68 -5.02
C ALA A 149 -0.08 -10.76 -4.56
N LEU A 150 0.72 -11.22 -3.59
CA LEU A 150 1.87 -10.49 -3.05
C LEU A 150 3.18 -10.78 -3.79
N GLY A 151 3.16 -11.60 -4.84
CA GLY A 151 4.34 -11.94 -5.63
C GLY A 151 5.09 -10.70 -6.11
N GLY A 152 6.38 -10.62 -5.79
CA GLY A 152 7.26 -9.48 -6.07
C GLY A 152 7.03 -8.24 -5.19
N THR A 153 6.23 -8.33 -4.13
CA THR A 153 6.07 -7.26 -3.12
C THR A 153 6.94 -7.51 -1.88
N GLY A 154 7.42 -6.44 -1.26
CA GLY A 154 8.20 -6.50 -0.02
C GLY A 154 9.72 -6.57 -0.21
N VAL A 155 10.44 -6.72 0.92
CA VAL A 155 11.91 -6.88 0.93
C VAL A 155 12.22 -8.38 0.79
N PRO A 156 13.16 -8.80 -0.07
CA PRO A 156 13.60 -10.19 -0.14
C PRO A 156 14.21 -10.59 1.22
N SER A 157 13.42 -11.20 2.09
CA SER A 157 13.84 -11.53 3.45
C SER A 157 14.07 -13.03 3.65
N GLY A 158 14.32 -13.78 2.56
CA GLY A 158 14.45 -15.25 2.60
C GLY A 158 13.20 -15.98 3.09
N ARG A 159 12.02 -15.33 3.08
CA ARG A 159 10.74 -15.96 3.42
C ARG A 159 10.13 -16.54 2.15
N ALA A 160 9.96 -17.86 2.13
CA ALA A 160 9.29 -18.59 1.05
C ALA A 160 7.76 -18.54 1.12
N ALA A 161 7.18 -18.03 2.22
CA ALA A 161 5.74 -18.01 2.45
C ALA A 161 5.22 -16.60 2.75
N ASP A 162 3.98 -16.34 2.32
CA ASP A 162 3.24 -15.12 2.64
C ASP A 162 3.06 -14.98 4.16
N ARG A 163 3.09 -13.74 4.64
CA ARG A 163 2.81 -13.42 6.04
C ARG A 163 1.31 -13.45 6.27
N ASP A 164 0.87 -14.08 7.34
CA ASP A 164 -0.52 -14.00 7.79
C ASP A 164 -0.96 -12.53 7.92
N LEU A 165 -2.24 -12.28 7.64
CA LEU A 165 -2.87 -10.95 7.66
C LEU A 165 -2.39 -9.96 6.59
N SER A 166 -1.25 -10.20 5.95
CA SER A 166 -0.68 -9.26 4.98
C SER A 166 -1.46 -9.30 3.67
N VAL A 167 -1.80 -8.11 3.17
CA VAL A 167 -2.42 -7.93 1.85
C VAL A 167 -1.80 -6.74 1.14
N ALA A 168 -1.99 -6.69 -0.18
CA ALA A 168 -1.80 -5.49 -0.98
C ALA A 168 -3.16 -4.93 -1.41
N GLY A 169 -3.24 -3.62 -1.60
CA GLY A 169 -4.48 -2.99 -2.01
C GLY A 169 -4.32 -1.53 -2.45
N PRO A 170 -5.35 -0.97 -3.11
CA PRO A 170 -5.28 0.36 -3.69
C PRO A 170 -5.55 1.48 -2.68
N LEU A 171 -4.95 2.65 -2.97
CA LEU A 171 -5.29 3.95 -2.38
C LEU A 171 -5.67 4.92 -3.52
N ALA A 172 -6.77 5.65 -3.35
CA ALA A 172 -7.30 6.56 -4.37
C ALA A 172 -8.16 7.69 -3.77
N ARG A 173 -8.55 8.67 -4.58
CA ARG A 173 -9.44 9.78 -4.15
C ARG A 173 -10.93 9.44 -4.26
N THR A 174 -11.29 8.32 -4.88
CA THR A 174 -12.69 7.89 -5.01
C THR A 174 -12.83 6.38 -4.77
N ALA A 175 -14.01 5.95 -4.32
CA ALA A 175 -14.33 4.53 -4.19
C ALA A 175 -14.40 3.81 -5.55
N GLY A 176 -14.77 4.53 -6.61
CA GLY A 176 -14.79 3.99 -7.98
C GLY A 176 -13.39 3.59 -8.45
N ASP A 177 -12.40 4.45 -8.20
CA ASP A 177 -10.99 4.16 -8.53
C ASP A 177 -10.45 2.97 -7.74
N LEU A 178 -10.84 2.82 -6.47
CA LEU A 178 -10.51 1.63 -5.69
C LEU A 178 -11.09 0.35 -6.31
N SER A 179 -12.34 0.39 -6.78
CA SER A 179 -13.00 -0.74 -7.42
C SER A 179 -12.29 -1.12 -8.72
N LEU A 180 -12.02 -0.12 -9.58
CA LEU A 180 -11.30 -0.31 -10.84
C LEU A 180 -9.92 -0.92 -10.58
N ALA A 181 -9.17 -0.38 -9.62
CA ALA A 181 -7.87 -0.89 -9.27
C ALA A 181 -7.93 -2.31 -8.71
N LEU A 182 -8.89 -2.62 -7.84
CA LEU A 182 -9.05 -3.97 -7.30
C LEU A 182 -9.30 -4.98 -8.43
N ASP A 183 -10.18 -4.68 -9.38
CA ASP A 183 -10.49 -5.56 -10.51
C ASP A 183 -9.24 -5.89 -11.34
N LEU A 184 -8.35 -4.89 -11.53
CA LEU A 184 -7.07 -5.10 -12.21
C LEU A 184 -6.15 -6.03 -11.42
N LEU A 185 -6.22 -6.06 -10.09
CA LEU A 185 -5.32 -6.82 -9.23
C LEU A 185 -5.78 -8.28 -8.99
N LEU A 186 -7.01 -8.64 -9.35
CA LEU A 186 -7.54 -9.99 -9.13
C LEU A 186 -6.85 -11.04 -10.00
N ASN A 187 -6.71 -12.26 -9.47
CA ASN A 187 -6.31 -13.47 -10.21
C ASN A 187 -4.96 -13.36 -10.94
N ARG A 188 -4.03 -12.57 -10.37
CA ARG A 188 -2.71 -12.30 -10.96
C ARG A 188 -1.64 -13.33 -10.63
N ASP A 189 -1.83 -14.14 -9.59
CA ASP A 189 -0.89 -15.23 -9.26
C ASP A 189 -0.91 -16.32 -10.35
N PRO A 190 0.21 -16.59 -11.05
CA PRO A 190 0.26 -17.56 -12.15
C PRO A 190 -0.04 -19.01 -11.75
N LEU A 191 0.26 -19.40 -10.52
CA LEU A 191 0.05 -20.76 -10.01
C LEU A 191 -1.35 -20.90 -9.44
N ALA A 192 -1.76 -19.99 -8.55
CA ALA A 192 -3.07 -20.05 -7.90
C ALA A 192 -4.21 -19.94 -8.92
N ARG A 193 -4.06 -19.11 -9.96
CA ARG A 193 -5.09 -18.93 -11.02
C ARG A 193 -5.38 -20.18 -11.85
N LYS A 194 -4.54 -21.21 -11.77
CA LYS A 194 -4.77 -22.54 -12.37
C LYS A 194 -5.69 -23.40 -11.51
N ALA A 195 -5.65 -23.22 -10.19
CA ALA A 195 -6.43 -23.99 -9.23
C ALA A 195 -7.78 -23.34 -8.93
N TRP A 196 -7.83 -22.02 -8.77
CA TRP A 196 -9.05 -21.29 -8.46
C TRP A 196 -9.00 -19.86 -9.02
N ARG A 197 -10.17 -19.22 -9.13
CA ARG A 197 -10.29 -17.81 -9.51
C ARG A 197 -11.30 -17.10 -8.64
N ALA A 198 -10.91 -15.94 -8.14
CA ALA A 198 -11.82 -15.01 -7.49
C ALA A 198 -12.79 -14.44 -8.53
N GLN A 199 -14.08 -14.63 -8.29
CA GLN A 199 -15.15 -13.92 -8.98
C GLN A 199 -15.92 -13.13 -7.93
N LEU A 200 -15.76 -11.81 -7.93
CA LEU A 200 -16.50 -10.96 -7.01
C LEU A 200 -17.97 -10.90 -7.47
N PRO A 201 -18.93 -11.19 -6.59
CA PRO A 201 -20.33 -11.00 -6.93
C PRO A 201 -20.63 -9.50 -7.12
N PRO A 202 -21.69 -9.15 -7.87
CA PRO A 202 -22.16 -7.77 -7.92
C PRO A 202 -22.50 -7.26 -6.51
N ALA A 203 -22.48 -5.93 -6.35
CA ALA A 203 -22.86 -5.29 -5.10
C ALA A 203 -24.25 -5.77 -4.64
N ARG A 204 -24.34 -6.21 -3.38
CA ARG A 204 -25.60 -6.75 -2.82
C ARG A 204 -26.75 -5.75 -2.91
N HIS A 205 -26.43 -4.46 -2.72
CA HIS A 205 -27.36 -3.36 -2.87
C HIS A 205 -26.65 -2.14 -3.45
N THR A 206 -27.41 -1.25 -4.09
CA THR A 206 -26.90 0.00 -4.70
C THR A 206 -27.36 1.26 -3.97
N ARG A 207 -28.24 1.12 -2.95
CA ARG A 207 -28.77 2.24 -2.16
C ARG A 207 -28.59 1.95 -0.68
N LEU A 208 -28.22 2.98 0.09
CA LEU A 208 -28.00 2.86 1.54
C LEU A 208 -29.23 2.32 2.29
N ARG A 209 -30.45 2.67 1.85
CA ARG A 209 -31.70 2.19 2.46
C ARG A 209 -31.88 0.68 2.51
N ASP A 210 -31.21 -0.03 1.60
CA ASP A 210 -31.33 -1.48 1.49
C ASP A 210 -30.27 -2.19 2.39
N PHE A 211 -29.38 -1.43 3.04
CA PHE A 211 -28.35 -1.98 3.93
C PHE A 211 -28.76 -1.97 5.41
N ARG A 212 -28.24 -2.96 6.13
CA ARG A 212 -28.15 -2.97 7.60
C ARG A 212 -26.70 -2.66 7.99
N VAL A 213 -26.51 -1.64 8.82
CA VAL A 213 -25.18 -1.18 9.24
C VAL A 213 -25.06 -1.30 10.75
N LEU A 214 -24.13 -2.13 11.22
CA LEU A 214 -23.76 -2.21 12.64
C LEU A 214 -22.67 -1.17 12.93
N LEU A 215 -22.93 -0.25 13.85
CA LEU A 215 -21.93 0.70 14.34
C LEU A 215 -21.24 0.13 15.57
N ILE A 216 -19.92 -0.03 15.50
CA ILE A 216 -19.09 -0.46 16.62
C ILE A 216 -18.26 0.74 17.05
N ASP A 217 -18.59 1.31 18.21
CA ASP A 217 -17.96 2.51 18.77
C ASP A 217 -16.86 2.19 19.79
N ARG A 218 -16.78 0.93 20.23
CA ARG A 218 -15.79 0.43 21.18
C ARG A 218 -15.24 -0.91 20.74
N TRP A 219 -13.92 -1.03 20.78
CA TRP A 219 -13.21 -2.28 20.54
C TRP A 219 -12.35 -2.65 21.75
N PRO A 220 -12.31 -3.93 22.19
CA PRO A 220 -11.56 -4.30 23.37
C PRO A 220 -10.07 -3.94 23.31
N GLY A 221 -9.58 -3.32 24.38
CA GLY A 221 -8.18 -2.89 24.48
C GLY A 221 -7.84 -1.64 23.67
N THR A 222 -8.85 -0.86 23.27
CA THR A 222 -8.68 0.44 22.62
C THR A 222 -9.55 1.49 23.28
N GLU A 223 -9.05 2.71 23.35
CA GLU A 223 -9.82 3.89 23.76
C GLU A 223 -10.09 4.73 22.51
N PRO A 224 -11.36 5.01 22.17
CA PRO A 224 -11.67 5.85 21.02
C PRO A 224 -11.30 7.31 21.33
N SER A 225 -10.70 7.98 20.35
CA SER A 225 -10.47 9.41 20.42
C SER A 225 -11.80 10.18 20.34
N LEU A 226 -11.81 11.40 20.88
CA LEU A 226 -12.96 12.30 20.78
C LEU A 226 -13.38 12.54 19.31
N THR A 227 -12.42 12.59 18.39
CA THR A 227 -12.67 12.76 16.96
C THR A 227 -13.37 11.55 16.35
N GLU A 228 -13.02 10.33 16.76
CA GLU A 228 -13.70 9.11 16.30
C GLU A 228 -15.14 9.07 16.82
N LEU A 229 -15.35 9.39 18.11
CA LEU A 229 -16.68 9.47 18.70
C LEU A 229 -17.56 10.51 18.01
N GLU A 230 -17.02 11.70 17.75
CA GLU A 230 -17.73 12.76 17.03
C GLU A 230 -18.03 12.36 15.58
N THR A 231 -17.13 11.64 14.92
CA THR A 231 -17.36 11.10 13.57
C THR A 231 -18.53 10.11 13.58
N LEU A 232 -18.57 9.19 14.54
CA LEU A 232 -19.68 8.24 14.68
C LEU A 232 -21.01 8.94 14.94
N ARG A 233 -21.02 9.98 15.81
CA ARG A 233 -22.21 10.82 16.06
C ARG A 233 -22.74 11.52 14.81
N ARG A 234 -21.88 11.81 13.83
CA ARG A 234 -22.26 12.43 12.54
C ARG A 234 -22.69 11.41 11.50
N VAL A 235 -22.04 10.25 11.46
CA VAL A 235 -22.31 9.20 10.45
C VAL A 235 -23.68 8.56 10.67
N GLU A 236 -24.06 8.30 11.93
CA GLU A 236 -25.33 7.62 12.22
C GLU A 236 -26.57 8.37 11.67
N PRO A 237 -26.76 9.68 11.95
CA PRO A 237 -27.87 10.43 11.38
C PRO A 237 -27.89 10.44 9.85
N VAL A 238 -26.71 10.52 9.21
CA VAL A 238 -26.60 10.50 7.74
C VAL A 238 -27.07 9.16 7.17
N LEU A 239 -26.65 8.04 7.78
CA LEU A 239 -27.08 6.71 7.38
C LEU A 239 -28.60 6.52 7.56
N ARG A 240 -29.13 6.93 8.72
CA ARG A 240 -30.57 6.84 9.02
C ARG A 240 -31.39 7.72 8.08
N ALA A 241 -30.96 8.94 7.80
CA ALA A 241 -31.62 9.85 6.85
C ALA A 241 -31.60 9.29 5.41
N ALA A 242 -30.56 8.55 5.03
CA ALA A 242 -30.49 7.83 3.77
C ALA A 242 -31.37 6.55 3.74
N GLY A 243 -32.05 6.24 4.85
CA GLY A 243 -32.97 5.11 5.01
C GLY A 243 -32.32 3.81 5.48
N ALA A 244 -31.02 3.79 5.80
CA ALA A 244 -30.34 2.58 6.22
C ALA A 244 -30.80 2.13 7.61
N THR A 245 -30.89 0.82 7.82
CA THR A 245 -31.15 0.26 9.15
C THR A 245 -29.84 0.26 9.94
N VAL A 246 -29.70 1.20 10.87
CA VAL A 246 -28.52 1.31 11.74
C VAL A 246 -28.77 0.59 13.06
N LEU A 247 -27.86 -0.32 13.41
CA LEU A 247 -27.87 -1.16 14.60
C LEU A 247 -26.63 -0.88 15.45
N HIS A 248 -26.75 -1.10 16.74
CA HIS A 248 -25.67 -1.12 17.72
C HIS A 248 -25.49 -2.53 18.30
N PRO A 249 -24.35 -2.84 18.93
CA PRO A 249 -24.08 -4.16 19.47
C PRO A 249 -25.14 -4.65 20.46
N HIS A 250 -25.72 -3.73 21.24
CA HIS A 250 -26.79 -4.03 22.21
C HIS A 250 -28.16 -4.28 21.56
N ASP A 251 -28.34 -3.94 20.28
CA ASP A 251 -29.57 -4.22 19.52
C ASP A 251 -29.61 -5.66 18.97
N LEU A 252 -28.47 -6.37 19.03
CA LEU A 252 -28.33 -7.69 18.43
C LEU A 252 -28.65 -8.81 19.44
N PRO A 253 -29.26 -9.92 18.98
CA PRO A 253 -29.43 -11.11 19.81
C PRO A 253 -28.09 -11.63 20.35
N GLU A 254 -28.15 -12.24 21.54
CA GLU A 254 -27.00 -12.92 22.14
C GLU A 254 -26.44 -13.99 21.19
N GLY A 255 -25.12 -14.12 21.13
CA GLY A 255 -24.42 -15.09 20.28
C GLY A 255 -24.28 -14.69 18.80
N LEU A 256 -24.86 -13.58 18.35
CA LEU A 256 -24.68 -13.11 16.96
C LEU A 256 -23.32 -12.43 16.73
N LEU A 257 -22.74 -11.85 17.78
CA LEU A 257 -21.41 -11.22 17.73
C LEU A 257 -20.34 -12.22 18.20
N PRO A 258 -19.14 -12.20 17.58
CA PRO A 258 -18.02 -12.98 18.07
C PRO A 258 -17.54 -12.44 19.43
N ASP A 259 -16.84 -13.27 20.21
CA ASP A 259 -16.10 -12.80 21.39
C ASP A 259 -14.97 -11.87 20.93
N TRP A 260 -15.17 -10.57 21.10
CA TRP A 260 -14.21 -9.55 20.67
C TRP A 260 -12.91 -9.58 21.47
N VAL A 261 -12.93 -10.02 22.72
CA VAL A 261 -11.71 -10.14 23.54
C VAL A 261 -10.87 -11.29 23.00
N ALA A 262 -11.50 -12.44 22.74
CA ALA A 262 -10.84 -13.57 22.10
C ALA A 262 -10.34 -13.20 20.69
N GLN A 263 -11.17 -12.53 19.87
CA GLN A 263 -10.80 -12.11 18.53
C GLN A 263 -9.61 -11.14 18.53
N ASN A 264 -9.61 -10.15 19.43
CA ASN A 264 -8.48 -9.23 19.57
C ASN A 264 -7.21 -9.96 20.01
N ARG A 265 -7.30 -10.92 20.94
CA ARG A 265 -6.16 -11.74 21.35
C ARG A 265 -5.60 -12.53 20.16
N THR A 266 -6.45 -13.22 19.40
CA THR A 266 -6.04 -13.97 18.19
C THR A 266 -5.39 -13.05 17.16
N TYR A 267 -5.98 -11.89 16.89
CA TYR A 267 -5.41 -10.91 15.98
C TYR A 267 -4.02 -10.44 16.44
N ARG A 268 -3.85 -10.11 17.72
CA ARG A 268 -2.56 -9.69 18.28
C ARG A 268 -1.51 -10.80 18.20
N SER A 269 -1.88 -12.06 18.43
CA SER A 269 -0.99 -13.21 18.26
C SER A 269 -0.54 -13.40 16.81
N LEU A 270 -1.47 -13.35 15.84
CA LEU A 270 -1.16 -13.47 14.42
C LEU A 270 -0.27 -12.31 13.93
N LEU A 271 -0.58 -11.08 14.34
CA LEU A 271 0.22 -9.90 14.01
C LEU A 271 1.63 -10.01 14.61
N GLY A 272 1.73 -10.37 15.89
CA GLY A 272 3.01 -10.55 16.57
C GLY A 272 3.88 -11.62 15.90
N SER A 273 3.29 -12.77 15.54
CA SER A 273 3.97 -13.82 14.78
C SER A 273 4.49 -13.32 13.43
N SER A 274 3.66 -12.58 12.69
CA SER A 274 4.00 -12.11 11.34
C SER A 274 5.09 -11.03 11.34
N LEU A 275 5.13 -10.20 12.38
CA LEU A 275 6.11 -9.13 12.58
C LEU A 275 7.39 -9.60 13.28
N ALA A 276 7.41 -10.79 13.88
CA ALA A 276 8.61 -11.35 14.47
C ALA A 276 9.71 -11.51 13.40
N GLN A 277 10.95 -11.22 13.77
CA GLN A 277 12.10 -11.53 12.91
C GLN A 277 12.17 -13.06 12.72
N PRO A 278 12.47 -13.57 11.51
CA PRO A 278 12.78 -14.98 11.38
C PRO A 278 13.95 -15.34 12.31
N PRO A 279 13.98 -16.54 12.89
CA PRO A 279 15.12 -16.97 13.69
C PRO A 279 16.40 -16.92 12.84
N ALA A 280 17.53 -16.69 13.50
CA ALA A 280 18.83 -16.75 12.83
C ALA A 280 18.97 -18.11 12.11
N LEU A 281 19.50 -18.09 10.88
CA LEU A 281 19.80 -19.31 10.14
C LEU A 281 20.73 -20.19 10.98
N SER A 282 20.43 -21.49 11.07
CA SER A 282 21.35 -22.45 11.66
C SER A 282 22.67 -22.46 10.89
N GLU A 283 23.79 -22.85 11.52
CA GLU A 283 25.07 -22.95 10.82
C GLU A 283 25.02 -23.84 9.58
N ALA A 284 24.21 -24.92 9.62
CA ALA A 284 24.01 -25.80 8.48
C ALA A 284 23.28 -25.09 7.33
N ALA A 285 22.28 -24.26 7.63
CA ALA A 285 21.59 -23.45 6.63
C ALA A 285 22.48 -22.33 6.08
N GLN A 286 23.33 -21.72 6.91
CA GLN A 286 24.32 -20.74 6.49
C GLN A 286 25.35 -21.35 5.54
N ARG A 287 25.88 -22.54 5.86
CA ARG A 287 26.80 -23.29 4.98
C ARG A 287 26.14 -23.62 3.65
N ARG A 288 24.91 -24.17 3.68
CA ARG A 288 24.15 -24.47 2.47
C ARG A 288 23.91 -23.23 1.60
N LEU A 289 23.61 -22.07 2.22
CA LEU A 289 23.44 -20.81 1.50
C LEU A 289 24.75 -20.33 0.87
N ALA A 290 25.88 -20.47 1.57
CA ALA A 290 27.21 -20.12 1.06
C ALA A 290 27.66 -21.01 -0.11
N ASP A 291 27.16 -22.24 -0.16
CA ASP A 291 27.44 -23.21 -1.22
C ASP A 291 26.53 -23.05 -2.46
N LEU A 292 25.51 -22.18 -2.40
CA LEU A 292 24.65 -21.91 -3.57
C LEU A 292 25.41 -21.08 -4.61
N ALA A 293 25.15 -21.36 -5.88
CA ALA A 293 25.70 -20.54 -6.97
C ALA A 293 25.12 -19.10 -6.91
N PRO A 294 25.88 -18.07 -7.31
CA PRO A 294 25.40 -16.68 -7.29
C PRO A 294 24.12 -16.43 -8.10
N ASP A 295 23.81 -17.31 -9.04
CA ASP A 295 22.64 -17.30 -9.92
C ASP A 295 21.57 -18.34 -9.53
N ASP A 296 21.72 -19.03 -8.39
CA ASP A 296 20.75 -20.01 -7.90
C ASP A 296 19.44 -19.33 -7.47
N ARG A 297 18.34 -19.72 -8.12
CA ARG A 297 16.97 -19.22 -7.89
C ARG A 297 16.04 -20.28 -7.30
N SER A 298 16.57 -21.33 -6.68
CA SER A 298 15.80 -22.45 -6.14
C SER A 298 15.02 -22.15 -4.83
N ALA A 299 15.00 -20.89 -4.40
CA ALA A 299 14.27 -20.40 -3.22
C ALA A 299 12.91 -19.79 -3.57
#